data_AF-A0A125RD26-F1
#
_entry.id   AF-A0A125RD26-F1
#
_cell.length_a   1.000
_cell.length_b   1.000
_cell.length_c   1.000
_cell.angle_alpha   90.00
_cell.angle_beta   90.00
_cell.angle_gamma   90.00
#
_symmetry.space_group_name_H-M   'P 1'
#
loop_
_entity.id
_entity.type
_entity.pdbx_description
1 polymer ?
#
loop_
_entity_poly.entity_id
_entity_poly.type
_entity_poly.pdbx_seq_one_letter_code
_entity_poly.pdbx_strand_id
1 'polypeptide(L)' 'MTMMFKICPRCGSKNVKWIIPQNWSQWVCYDCDYTGPIIEGNQELADEIHESYLESQNEKDE' A
#
# COMPACT_ATOMS: atom_id res chain seq x y z
N MET A 1 -20.83 5.19 7.43
CA MET A 1 -20.32 3.99 6.73
C MET A 1 -18.84 4.20 6.50
N THR A 2 -17.98 3.58 7.28
CA THR A 2 -16.54 3.66 7.08
C THR A 2 -16.20 2.75 5.90
N MET A 3 -15.64 3.33 4.83
CA MET A 3 -15.27 2.57 3.64
C MET A 3 -13.89 1.95 3.88
N MET A 4 -13.79 0.62 3.82
CA MET A 4 -12.50 -0.06 3.85
C MET A 4 -11.88 -0.08 2.45
N PHE A 5 -10.61 0.26 2.39
CA PHE A 5 -9.78 0.22 1.19
C PHE A 5 -8.70 -0.84 1.34
N LYS A 6 -8.28 -1.37 0.20
CA LYS A 6 -7.10 -2.22 0.06
C LYS A 6 -5.89 -1.31 -0.08
N ILE A 7 -4.97 -1.38 0.87
CA ILE A 7 -3.86 -0.43 1.03
C ILE A 7 -2.55 -1.20 0.90
N CYS A 8 -1.60 -0.61 0.19
CA CYS A 8 -0.23 -1.10 0.13
C CYS A 8 0.48 -0.85 1.48
N PRO A 9 1.03 -1.88 2.13
CA PRO A 9 1.73 -1.71 3.42
C PRO A 9 3.09 -1.01 3.29
N ARG A 10 3.56 -0.76 2.06
CA ARG A 10 4.84 -0.11 1.78
C ARG A 10 4.70 1.39 1.61
N CYS A 11 3.79 1.84 0.75
CA CYS A 11 3.65 3.26 0.41
C CYS A 11 2.28 3.87 0.75
N GLY A 12 1.38 3.10 1.37
CA GLY A 12 0.01 3.57 1.68
C GLY A 12 -0.91 3.69 0.45
N SER A 13 -0.42 3.38 -0.75
CA SER A 13 -1.23 3.52 -1.96
C SER A 13 -2.38 2.52 -2.01
N LYS A 14 -3.55 3.03 -2.40
CA LYS A 14 -4.76 2.22 -2.69
C LYS A 14 -4.72 1.59 -4.08
N ASN A 15 -3.71 1.92 -4.89
CA ASN A 15 -3.56 1.43 -6.26
C ASN A 15 -2.93 0.03 -6.30
N VAL A 16 -3.63 -0.92 -5.68
CA VAL A 16 -3.25 -2.34 -5.63
C VAL A 16 -4.19 -3.18 -6.50
N LYS A 17 -3.64 -4.08 -7.31
CA LYS A 17 -4.44 -5.04 -8.08
C LYS A 17 -4.01 -6.46 -7.81
N TRP A 18 -5.00 -7.35 -7.78
CA TRP A 18 -4.77 -8.78 -7.76
C TRP A 18 -4.57 -9.27 -9.20
N ILE A 19 -3.34 -9.66 -9.54
CA ILE A 19 -2.97 -10.04 -10.91
C ILE A 19 -2.63 -11.52 -11.08
N ILE A 20 -2.45 -12.28 -9.98
CA ILE A 20 -2.08 -13.70 -10.04
C ILE A 20 -3.27 -14.56 -9.61
N PRO A 21 -4.08 -15.07 -10.57
CA PRO A 21 -5.31 -15.81 -10.27
C PRO A 21 -5.06 -17.11 -9.47
N GLN A 22 -3.86 -17.68 -9.54
CA GLN A 22 -3.46 -18.89 -8.84
C GLN A 22 -2.99 -18.63 -7.40
N ASN A 23 -2.62 -17.38 -7.07
CA ASN A 23 -2.13 -16.98 -5.75
C ASN A 23 -3.02 -15.87 -5.17
N TRP A 24 -3.99 -16.28 -4.35
CA TRP A 24 -4.98 -15.38 -3.75
C TRP A 24 -4.37 -14.36 -2.76
N SER A 25 -3.12 -14.58 -2.33
CA SER A 25 -2.39 -13.71 -1.39
C SER A 25 -1.39 -12.75 -2.06
N GLN A 26 -1.30 -12.71 -3.39
CA GLN A 26 -0.36 -11.82 -4.10
C GLN A 26 -1.07 -10.66 -4.79
N TRP A 27 -0.91 -9.48 -4.20
CA TRP A 27 -1.32 -8.21 -4.76
C TRP A 27 -0.11 -7.45 -5.27
N VAL A 28 -0.30 -6.66 -6.32
CA VAL A 28 0.73 -5.78 -6.87
C VAL A 28 0.30 -4.34 -6.71
N CYS A 29 1.16 -3.55 -6.07
CA CYS A 29 1.04 -2.11 -5.99
C CYS A 29 1.69 -1.47 -7.22
N TYR A 30 0.94 -0.66 -7.94
CA TYR A 30 1.43 0.03 -9.14
C TYR A 30 2.20 1.32 -8.85
N ASP A 31 2.26 1.72 -7.58
CA ASP A 31 2.86 2.97 -7.13
C ASP A 31 4.32 2.77 -6.69
N CYS A 32 4.57 1.69 -5.92
CA CYS A 32 5.90 1.36 -5.40
C CYS A 32 6.45 0.00 -5.87
N ASP A 33 5.80 -0.62 -6.88
CA ASP A 33 6.11 -1.95 -7.44
C ASP A 33 6.11 -3.09 -6.41
N TYR A 34 5.51 -2.87 -5.23
CA TYR A 34 5.43 -3.87 -4.18
C TYR A 34 4.52 -5.02 -4.58
N THR A 35 5.04 -6.24 -4.52
CA THR A 35 4.29 -7.47 -4.76
C THR A 35 4.21 -8.30 -3.49
N GLY A 36 3.00 -8.52 -2.97
CA GLY A 36 2.82 -9.25 -1.71
C GLY A 36 1.42 -9.10 -1.10
N PRO A 37 1.27 -9.43 0.18
CA PRO A 37 0.01 -9.22 0.91
C PRO A 37 -0.29 -7.73 1.10
N ILE A 38 -1.57 -7.38 1.12
CA ILE A 38 -2.07 -6.03 1.39
C ILE A 38 -2.77 -5.97 2.74
N ILE A 39 -2.99 -4.76 3.23
CA ILE A 39 -3.80 -4.50 4.42
C ILE A 39 -5.15 -3.89 4.01
N GLU A 40 -6.16 -4.05 4.84
CA GLU A 40 -7.46 -3.41 4.66
C GLU A 40 -7.68 -2.39 5.78
N GLY A 41 -7.98 -1.13 5.41
CA GLY A 41 -8.07 -0.02 6.35
C GLY A 41 -8.89 1.15 5.84
N ASN A 42 -9.07 2.16 6.70
CA ASN A 42 -9.71 3.42 6.35
C ASN A 42 -8.75 4.34 5.57
N GLN A 43 -9.28 5.47 5.09
CA GLN A 43 -8.49 6.51 4.44
C GLN A 43 -7.37 7.02 5.35
N GLU A 44 -7.66 7.24 6.64
CA GLU A 44 -6.68 7.78 7.60
C GLU A 44 -5.46 6.85 7.71
N LEU A 45 -5.67 5.53 7.83
CA LEU A 45 -4.55 4.58 7.85
C LEU A 45 -3.74 4.61 6.55
N ALA A 46 -4.39 4.83 5.40
CA ALA A 46 -3.68 4.93 4.12
C ALA A 46 -2.77 6.17 4.08
N ASP A 47 -3.27 7.31 4.57
CA ASP A 47 -2.50 8.55 4.67
C ASP A 47 -1.33 8.41 5.66
N GLU A 48 -1.55 7.86 6.86
CA GLU A 48 -0.46 7.69 7.85
C GLU A 48 0.70 6.83 7.31
N ILE A 49 0.40 5.74 6.60
CA ILE A 49 1.42 4.88 5.98
C ILE A 49 2.12 5.60 4.83
N HIS A 50 1.39 6.41 4.07
CA HIS A 50 1.95 7.18 2.97
C HIS A 50 2.92 8.26 3.47
N GLU A 51 2.54 9.00 4.50
CA GLU A 51 3.38 10.01 5.14
C GLU A 51 4.67 9.38 5.70
N SER A 52 4.55 8.30 6.47
CA SER A 52 5.71 7.58 7.02
C SER A 52 6.65 7.04 5.93
N TYR A 53 6.11 6.62 4.79
CA TYR A 53 6.89 6.20 3.63
C TYR A 53 7.68 7.36 3.02
N LEU A 54 7.06 8.54 2.86
CA LEU A 54 7.71 9.73 2.32
C LEU A 54 8.82 10.24 3.25
N GLU A 55 8.59 10.27 4.56
CA GLU A 55 9.60 10.62 5.55
C GLU A 55 10.81 9.69 5.46
N SER A 56 10.56 8.38 5.41
CA SER A 56 11.61 7.35 5.27
C SER A 56 12.38 7.39 3.94
N GLN A 57 11.86 8.08 2.92
CA GLN A 57 12.55 8.31 1.65
C GLN A 57 13.39 9.58 1.70
N ASN A 58 12.94 10.62 2.42
CA ASN A 58 13.68 11.88 2.56
C ASN A 58 14.99 11.69 3.34
N GLU A 59 14.99 10.85 4.38
CA GLU A 59 16.19 10.57 5.19
C GLU A 59 17.31 9.81 4.45
N LYS A 60 17.06 9.28 3.25
CA LYS A 60 18.07 8.51 2.48
C LYS A 60 18.86 9.35 1.48
N ASP A 61 18.52 10.62 1.32
CA ASP A 61 19.13 11.55 0.36
C ASP A 61 20.03 12.62 1.04
N GLU A 62 20.38 12.46 2.32
CA GLU A 62 21.35 13.31 3.06
C GLU A 62 22.67 12.58 3.41
#